data_AF-A0A3N5Y0X1-F1
#
_entry.id   AF-A0A3N5Y0X1-F1
#
_cell.length_a   1.000
_cell.length_b   1.000
_cell.length_c   1.000
_cell.angle_alpha   90.00
_cell.angle_beta   90.00
_cell.angle_gamma   90.00
#
_symmetry.space_group_name_H-M   'P 1'
#
loop_
_entity.id
_entity.type
_entity.pdbx_description
1 polymer ?
#
loop_
_entity_poly.entity_id
_entity_poly.type
_entity_poly.pdbx_seq_one_letter_code
_entity_poly.pdbx_strand_id
1 'polypeptide(L)'
;IRAQRNRVTTGEAGLVGLIGEARTEITPEGGRVFVSGEWWRASSRAPIPEGTRVRILEAHNLDLIVEPYLESQADVVSENEGNRPNRAG
;
A
#
# COMPACT_ATOMS: atom_id res chain seq x y z
N ILE A 1 6.90 -37.16 2.23
CA ILE A 1 5.73 -36.79 3.06
C ILE A 1 5.95 -35.37 3.56
N ARG A 2 5.06 -34.45 3.14
CA ARG A 2 4.70 -33.15 3.73
C ARG A 2 5.85 -32.17 4.04
N ALA A 3 6.24 -31.41 3.01
CA ALA A 3 6.98 -30.16 3.18
C ALA A 3 6.18 -29.20 4.06
N GLN A 4 6.90 -28.53 4.96
CA GLN A 4 6.40 -27.78 6.11
C GLN A 4 5.33 -26.75 5.73
N ARG A 5 4.10 -27.01 6.14
CA ARG A 5 2.95 -26.10 6.05
C ARG A 5 2.95 -25.13 7.23
N ASN A 6 4.10 -24.52 7.54
CA ASN A 6 4.29 -23.76 8.79
C ASN A 6 5.01 -22.41 8.62
N ARG A 7 4.70 -21.65 7.56
CA ARG A 7 5.36 -20.37 7.31
C ARG A 7 4.43 -19.23 6.89
N VAL A 8 3.15 -19.30 7.26
CA VAL A 8 2.21 -18.18 7.03
C VAL A 8 2.04 -17.32 8.29
N THR A 9 2.22 -17.91 9.49
CA THR A 9 1.99 -17.27 10.79
C THR A 9 2.94 -16.10 11.12
N THR A 10 4.11 -15.99 10.48
CA THR A 10 5.02 -14.86 10.69
C THR A 10 4.83 -13.71 9.69
N GLY A 11 4.08 -13.90 8.60
CA GLY A 11 3.79 -12.82 7.65
C GLY A 11 2.65 -11.93 8.13
N GLU A 12 1.60 -12.52 8.68
CA GLU A 12 0.37 -11.86 9.13
C GLU A 12 0.62 -10.74 10.16
N ALA A 13 1.40 -10.99 11.20
CA ALA A 13 1.73 -9.97 12.21
C ALA A 13 2.69 -8.88 11.70
N GLY A 14 3.52 -9.19 10.69
CA GLY A 14 4.48 -8.24 10.12
C GLY A 14 3.89 -7.29 9.07
N LEU A 15 2.72 -7.63 8.52
CA LEU A 15 2.04 -6.83 7.49
C LEU A 15 1.12 -5.76 8.09
N VAL A 16 0.58 -6.00 9.29
CA VAL A 16 -0.30 -5.05 9.97
C VAL A 16 0.43 -3.74 10.25
N GLY A 17 -0.19 -2.63 9.85
CA GLY A 17 0.36 -1.29 9.98
C GLY A 17 1.23 -0.84 8.82
N LEU A 18 1.61 -1.71 7.88
CA LEU A 18 2.32 -1.32 6.67
C LEU A 18 1.42 -0.51 5.73
N ILE A 19 2.05 0.23 4.83
CA ILE A 19 1.39 0.93 3.73
C ILE A 19 1.67 0.18 2.43
N GLY A 20 0.60 -0.18 1.74
CA GLY A 20 0.62 -0.76 0.40
C GLY A 20 0.09 0.21 -0.64
N GLU A 21 0.26 -0.16 -1.90
CA GLU A 21 -0.38 0.51 -3.03
C GLU A 21 -1.46 -0.41 -3.60
N ALA A 22 -2.68 0.10 -3.72
CA ALA A 22 -3.75 -0.57 -4.44
C ALA A 22 -3.36 -0.63 -5.92
N ARG A 23 -3.04 -1.80 -6.43
CA ARG A 23 -2.70 -1.99 -7.85
C ARG A 23 -3.92 -2.31 -8.70
N THR A 24 -5.01 -2.67 -8.06
CA THR A 24 -6.33 -2.77 -8.68
C THR A 24 -7.34 -2.05 -7.79
N GLU A 25 -8.54 -1.84 -8.31
CA GLU A 25 -9.67 -1.48 -7.46
C GLU A 25 -9.84 -2.53 -6.35
N ILE A 26 -10.03 -2.06 -5.12
CA ILE A 26 -10.29 -2.90 -3.95
C ILE A 26 -11.70 -2.62 -3.48
N THR A 27 -12.57 -3.62 -3.63
CA THR A 27 -13.95 -3.57 -3.15
C THR A 27 -14.13 -4.57 -2.00
N PRO A 28 -15.30 -4.59 -1.33
CA PRO A 28 -15.64 -5.67 -0.40
C PRO A 28 -15.73 -7.05 -1.09
N GLU A 29 -15.78 -7.10 -2.42
CA GLU A 29 -15.74 -8.35 -3.20
C GLU A 29 -14.29 -8.85 -3.40
N GLY A 30 -13.31 -7.98 -3.19
CA GLY A 30 -11.88 -8.28 -3.22
C GLY A 30 -11.07 -7.32 -4.09
N GLY A 31 -9.76 -7.45 -4.02
CA GLY A 31 -8.81 -6.60 -4.74
C GLY A 31 -7.36 -7.07 -4.57
N ARG A 32 -6.44 -6.33 -5.19
CA ARG A 32 -5.00 -6.62 -5.13
C ARG A 32 -4.21 -5.40 -4.70
N VAL A 33 -3.35 -5.64 -3.72
CA VAL A 33 -2.39 -4.65 -3.21
C VAL A 33 -0.97 -5.16 -3.42
N PHE A 34 -0.07 -4.22 -3.61
CA PHE A 34 1.36 -4.50 -3.64
C PHE A 34 2.01 -4.00 -2.35
N VAL A 35 2.58 -4.93 -1.58
CA VAL A 35 3.14 -4.66 -0.25
C VAL A 35 4.49 -5.35 -0.14
N SER A 36 5.52 -4.61 0.24
CA SER A 36 6.87 -5.15 0.48
C SER A 36 7.46 -5.99 -0.67
N GLY A 37 7.09 -5.68 -1.93
CA GLY A 37 7.57 -6.41 -3.11
C GLY A 37 6.70 -7.60 -3.52
N GLU A 38 5.60 -7.86 -2.82
CA GLU A 38 4.73 -9.01 -3.05
C GLU A 38 3.27 -8.60 -3.29
N TRP A 39 2.55 -9.44 -4.03
CA TRP A 39 1.14 -9.23 -4.37
C TRP A 39 0.25 -9.94 -3.36
N TRP A 40 -0.61 -9.17 -2.71
CA TRP A 40 -1.54 -9.66 -1.71
C TRP A 40 -2.97 -9.41 -2.13
N ARG A 41 -3.86 -10.33 -1.74
CA ARG A 41 -5.29 -10.08 -1.82
C ARG A 41 -5.66 -9.14 -0.69
N ALA A 42 -6.47 -8.15 -1.00
CA ALA A 42 -6.97 -7.24 -0.01
C ALA A 42 -8.46 -6.98 -0.23
N SER A 43 -9.14 -6.72 0.87
CA SER A 43 -10.56 -6.41 0.89
C SER A 43 -10.78 -5.17 1.73
N SER A 44 -11.65 -4.28 1.27
CA SER A 44 -11.99 -3.03 1.98
C SER A 44 -13.50 -2.87 2.06
N ARG A 45 -13.98 -2.26 3.15
CA ARG A 45 -15.41 -1.95 3.31
C ARG A 45 -15.87 -0.86 2.34
N ALA A 46 -14.98 0.05 1.98
CA ALA A 46 -15.22 1.10 1.00
C ALA A 46 -14.43 0.79 -0.29
N PRO A 47 -14.99 1.07 -1.47
CA PRO A 47 -14.26 0.92 -2.72
C PRO A 47 -13.05 1.85 -2.74
N ILE A 48 -11.87 1.28 -3.00
CA ILE A 48 -10.60 2.00 -3.12
C ILE A 48 -10.15 1.89 -4.58
N PRO A 49 -9.98 3.02 -5.29
CA PRO A 49 -9.51 2.99 -6.67
C PRO A 49 -8.04 2.58 -6.77
N GLU A 50 -7.65 2.03 -7.93
CA GLU A 50 -6.26 1.72 -8.23
C GLU A 50 -5.36 2.97 -8.11
N GLY A 51 -4.10 2.77 -7.71
CA GLY A 51 -3.13 3.82 -7.43
C GLY A 51 -3.27 4.46 -6.05
N THR A 52 -4.30 4.12 -5.28
CA THR A 52 -4.48 4.67 -3.93
C THR A 52 -3.59 3.96 -2.93
N ARG A 53 -2.96 4.72 -2.02
CA ARG A 53 -2.25 4.13 -0.88
C ARG A 53 -3.24 3.56 0.11
N VAL A 54 -2.94 2.39 0.64
CA VAL A 54 -3.79 1.71 1.62
C VAL A 54 -2.97 1.27 2.81
N ARG A 55 -3.58 1.32 3.99
CA ARG A 55 -2.97 0.81 5.21
C ARG A 55 -3.54 -0.56 5.54
N ILE A 56 -2.67 -1.50 5.86
CA ILE A 56 -3.08 -2.84 6.27
C ILE A 56 -3.49 -2.80 7.74
N LEU A 57 -4.73 -3.18 7.99
CA LEU A 57 -5.32 -3.26 9.32
C LEU A 57 -5.17 -4.65 9.92
N GLU A 58 -5.38 -5.67 9.09
CA GLU A 58 -5.39 -7.06 9.54
C GLU A 58 -5.01 -8.00 8.39
N ALA A 59 -4.49 -9.18 8.72
CA ALA A 59 -4.11 -10.19 7.74
C ALA A 59 -4.71 -11.54 8.16
N HIS A 60 -5.51 -12.15 7.28
CA HIS A 60 -6.23 -13.40 7.52
C HIS A 60 -6.10 -14.37 6.35
N ASN A 61 -5.45 -15.52 6.53
CA ASN A 61 -5.43 -16.61 5.54
C ASN A 61 -5.13 -16.14 4.09
N LEU A 62 -4.17 -15.21 3.92
CA LEU A 62 -3.77 -14.58 2.64
C LEU A 62 -4.68 -13.47 2.12
N ASP A 63 -5.67 -13.03 2.89
CA ASP A 63 -6.46 -11.83 2.63
C ASP A 63 -6.08 -10.72 3.61
N LEU A 64 -5.86 -9.52 3.11
CA LEU A 64 -5.51 -8.35 3.90
C LEU A 64 -6.71 -7.43 4.03
N ILE A 65 -7.11 -7.13 5.25
CA ILE A 65 -8.09 -6.07 5.51
C ILE A 65 -7.34 -4.75 5.45
N VAL A 66 -7.73 -3.89 4.51
CA VAL A 66 -7.07 -2.60 4.29
C VAL A 66 -8.05 -1.45 4.35
N GLU A 67 -7.54 -0.26 4.66
CA GLU A 67 -8.29 1.01 4.58
C GLU A 67 -7.56 2.02 3.70
N PRO A 68 -8.27 2.96 3.06
CA PRO A 68 -7.64 4.02 2.28
C PRO A 68 -6.77 4.90 3.18
N TYR A 69 -5.47 4.93 2.89
CA TYR A 69 -4.54 5.83 3.56
C TYR A 69 -4.51 7.15 2.80
N LEU A 70 -5.40 8.05 3.21
CA LEU A 70 -5.35 9.46 2.79
C LEU A 70 -4.13 10.08 3.46
N GLU A 71 -2.97 10.01 2.80
CA GLU A 71 -1.84 10.85 3.16
C GLU A 71 -2.33 12.29 3.06
N SER A 72 -2.48 12.92 4.22
CA SER A 72 -2.95 14.30 4.29
C SER A 72 -1.93 15.15 3.56
N GLN A 73 -2.28 15.61 2.36
CA GLN A 73 -1.42 16.43 1.53
C GLN A 73 -1.10 17.75 2.24
N ALA A 74 -0.06 17.75 3.07
CA ALA A 74 0.54 18.95 3.65
C ALA A 74 2.04 19.08 3.29
N ASP A 75 2.64 18.08 2.64
CA ASP A 75 4.08 18.08 2.28
C ASP A 75 4.37 18.12 0.77
N VAL A 76 3.37 18.46 -0.06
CA VAL A 76 3.58 18.71 -1.51
C VAL A 76 3.08 20.08 -1.94
N VAL A 77 3.62 21.13 -1.30
CA VAL A 77 3.72 22.48 -1.87
C VAL A 77 5.22 22.76 -2.09
N SER A 78 5.71 22.65 -3.32
CA SER A 78 5.89 23.76 -4.26
C SER A 78 6.86 24.86 -3.78
N GLU A 79 8.15 24.71 -4.11
CA GLU A 79 9.08 25.81 -4.37
C GLU A 79 10.21 25.28 -5.28
N ASN A 80 10.03 25.25 -6.60
CA ASN A 80 10.29 26.30 -7.59
C ASN A 80 11.57 26.03 -8.40
N GLU A 81 11.36 25.61 -9.66
CA GLU A 81 12.32 25.81 -10.75
C GLU A 81 12.80 27.27 -10.77
N GLY A 82 14.12 27.51 -10.74
CA GLY A 82 14.61 28.88 -10.97
C GLY A 82 16.02 29.25 -10.52
N ASN A 83 17.03 28.37 -10.60
CA ASN A 83 18.43 28.83 -10.51
C ASN A 83 19.21 28.45 -11.77
N ARG A 84 19.01 29.23 -12.84
CA ARG A 84 19.97 29.30 -13.95
C ARG A 84 21.04 30.34 -13.59
N PRO A 85 22.31 30.11 -13.94
CA PRO A 85 23.43 30.94 -13.52
C PRO A 85 23.50 32.23 -14.34
N ASN A 86 23.56 33.40 -13.68
CA ASN A 86 23.99 34.63 -14.33
C ASN A 86 25.52 34.75 -14.25
N ARG A 87 26.17 34.41 -15.36
CA ARG A 87 27.54 34.79 -15.71
C ARG A 87 27.46 35.97 -16.68
N ALA A 88 27.88 37.16 -16.27
CA ALA A 88 28.53 38.19 -17.11
C ALA A 88 28.56 39.54 -16.36
N GLY A 89 29.73 40.18 -16.34
CA GLY A 89 30.03 41.47 -15.75
C GLY A 89 31.53 41.60 -15.55
#